data_AF-A0A1B6FLP3-F1
#
_entry.id   AF-A0A1B6FLP3-F1
#
_cell.length_a   1.000
_cell.length_b   1.000
_cell.length_c   1.000
_cell.angle_alpha   90.00
_cell.angle_beta   90.00
_cell.angle_gamma   90.00
#
_symmetry.space_group_name_H-M   'P 1'
#
loop_
_entity.id
_entity.type
_entity.pdbx_description
1 polymer ?
#
loop_
_entity_poly.entity_id
_entity_poly.type
_entity_poly.pdbx_seq_one_letter_code
_entity_poly.pdbx_strand_id
1 'polypeptide(L)'
;WVRELHAAFQPHGLLLSAAVSPSKTVIDAGYDVPVMSEFLDWIAVMAYDYHGQWDKRTGHVAPMYAHPEDDDVTFNTNFTIHYWASQGADRRKLVLGMPMYGQSFSLADVKDNDLNAPTYGGGEAGEETRARGFLAYY
;
A
#
# COMPACT_ATOMS: atom_id res chain seq x y z
N TRP A 1 19.78 -2.56 -11.25
CA TRP A 1 19.69 -3.64 -10.25
C TRP A 1 18.82 -4.82 -10.72
N VAL A 2 17.54 -4.64 -11.11
CA VAL A 2 16.68 -5.80 -11.50
C VAL A 2 17.26 -6.66 -12.62
N ARG A 3 17.86 -6.04 -13.65
CA ARG A 3 18.52 -6.74 -14.77
C ARG A 3 19.69 -7.61 -14.30
N GLU A 4 20.55 -7.04 -13.46
CA GLU A 4 21.77 -7.70 -12.96
C GLU A 4 21.43 -8.85 -12.01
N LEU A 5 20.47 -8.64 -11.09
CA LEU A 5 20.01 -9.72 -10.20
C LEU A 5 19.32 -10.83 -10.99
N HIS A 6 18.47 -10.50 -11.96
CA HIS A 6 17.85 -11.50 -12.82
C HIS A 6 18.91 -12.34 -13.55
N ALA A 7 19.88 -11.70 -14.21
CA ALA A 7 20.96 -12.40 -14.89
C ALA A 7 21.79 -13.29 -13.95
N ALA A 8 22.03 -12.86 -12.72
CA ALA A 8 22.75 -13.66 -11.71
C ALA A 8 21.91 -14.83 -11.19
N PHE A 9 20.58 -14.69 -11.09
CA PHE A 9 19.69 -15.68 -10.50
C PHE A 9 19.25 -16.75 -11.51
N GLN A 10 19.14 -16.39 -12.80
CA GLN A 10 18.68 -17.28 -13.88
C GLN A 10 19.44 -18.62 -13.94
N PRO A 11 20.79 -18.67 -13.90
CA PRO A 11 21.53 -19.94 -13.95
C PRO A 11 21.25 -20.88 -12.77
N HIS A 12 20.75 -20.34 -11.65
CA HIS A 12 20.46 -21.08 -10.43
C HIS A 12 18.97 -21.42 -10.26
N GLY A 13 18.11 -20.97 -11.17
CA GLY A 13 16.66 -21.17 -11.08
C GLY A 13 16.03 -20.47 -9.87
N LEU A 14 16.63 -19.38 -9.39
CA LEU A 14 16.09 -18.59 -8.27
C LEU A 14 15.05 -17.58 -8.78
N LEU A 15 13.98 -17.37 -8.00
CA LEU A 15 12.99 -16.35 -8.27
C LEU A 15 13.47 -14.97 -7.82
N LEU A 16 13.05 -13.93 -8.55
CA LEU A 16 13.26 -12.53 -8.22
C LEU A 16 11.93 -11.77 -8.20
N SER A 17 11.59 -11.20 -7.05
CA SER A 17 10.41 -10.34 -6.90
C SER A 17 10.74 -9.06 -6.12
N ALA A 18 9.77 -8.14 -6.07
CA ALA A 18 9.87 -6.91 -5.29
C ALA A 18 8.53 -6.54 -4.66
N ALA A 19 8.57 -6.02 -3.44
CA ALA A 19 7.45 -5.28 -2.86
C ALA A 19 7.56 -3.80 -3.29
N VAL A 20 6.47 -3.24 -3.82
CA VAL A 20 6.48 -1.93 -4.48
C VAL A 20 5.37 -1.02 -3.97
N SER A 21 5.60 0.29 -4.06
CA SER A 21 4.68 1.31 -3.55
C SER A 21 3.33 1.30 -4.27
N PRO A 22 2.22 1.60 -3.56
CA PRO A 22 0.92 1.85 -4.18
C PRO A 22 0.78 3.31 -4.68
N SER A 23 1.64 4.23 -4.26
CA SER A 23 1.49 5.66 -4.54
C SER A 23 1.84 6.00 -5.99
N LYS A 24 0.92 6.64 -6.71
CA LYS A 24 1.15 7.14 -8.08
C LYS A 24 2.44 7.96 -8.18
N THR A 25 2.64 8.89 -7.25
CA THR A 25 3.82 9.76 -7.21
C THR A 25 5.12 8.98 -7.09
N VAL A 26 5.14 7.92 -6.25
CA VAL A 26 6.32 7.06 -6.10
C VAL A 26 6.53 6.21 -7.34
N ILE A 27 5.45 5.70 -7.93
CA ILE A 27 5.53 4.90 -9.17
C ILE A 27 6.17 5.72 -10.28
N ASP A 28 5.69 6.93 -10.52
CA ASP A 28 6.15 7.81 -11.59
C ASP A 28 7.62 8.23 -11.41
N ALA A 29 8.03 8.50 -10.17
CA ALA A 29 9.37 8.99 -9.88
C ALA A 29 10.41 7.87 -9.74
N GLY A 30 9.99 6.68 -9.31
CA GLY A 30 10.89 5.65 -8.79
C GLY A 30 10.97 4.37 -9.63
N TYR A 31 10.00 4.09 -10.50
CA TYR A 31 9.89 2.79 -11.15
C TYR A 31 9.86 2.88 -12.68
N ASP A 32 10.81 2.20 -13.31
CA ASP A 32 10.70 1.80 -14.71
C ASP A 32 9.84 0.53 -14.78
N VAL A 33 8.52 0.72 -14.79
CA VAL A 33 7.53 -0.37 -14.69
C VAL A 33 7.68 -1.43 -15.78
N PRO A 34 7.87 -1.08 -17.08
CA PRO A 34 8.12 -2.08 -18.12
C PRO A 34 9.37 -2.93 -17.85
N VAL A 35 10.48 -2.31 -17.44
CA VAL A 35 11.72 -3.04 -17.12
C VAL A 35 11.52 -3.92 -15.89
N MET A 36 10.85 -3.44 -14.86
CA MET A 36 10.52 -4.27 -13.69
C MET A 36 9.66 -5.46 -14.08
N SER A 37 8.63 -5.26 -14.92
CA SER A 37 7.75 -6.33 -15.39
C SER A 37 8.45 -7.35 -16.27
N GLU A 38 9.48 -6.96 -17.00
CA GLU A 38 10.31 -7.87 -17.80
C GLU A 38 11.11 -8.82 -16.89
N PHE A 39 11.83 -8.27 -15.90
CA PHE A 39 12.85 -9.02 -15.15
C PHE A 39 12.37 -9.61 -13.81
N LEU A 40 11.29 -9.12 -13.22
CA LEU A 40 10.71 -9.72 -12.01
C LEU A 40 9.76 -10.87 -12.37
N ASP A 41 9.77 -11.93 -11.57
CA ASP A 41 8.81 -13.04 -11.70
C ASP A 41 7.40 -12.61 -11.26
N TRP A 42 7.32 -11.79 -10.22
CA TRP A 42 6.09 -11.17 -9.73
C TRP A 42 6.37 -9.87 -8.97
N ILE A 43 5.34 -9.03 -8.85
CA ILE A 43 5.39 -7.68 -8.29
C ILE A 43 4.35 -7.60 -7.17
N ALA A 44 4.81 -7.53 -5.92
CA ALA A 44 3.94 -7.40 -4.75
C ALA A 44 3.58 -5.92 -4.53
N VAL A 45 2.39 -5.52 -4.95
CA VAL A 45 1.93 -4.13 -4.75
C VAL A 45 1.43 -3.98 -3.32
N MET A 46 2.07 -3.13 -2.54
CA MET A 46 1.74 -2.87 -1.13
C MET A 46 0.48 -1.99 -1.03
N ALA A 47 -0.68 -2.50 -1.46
CA ALA A 47 -1.96 -1.79 -1.52
C ALA A 47 -2.61 -1.63 -0.14
N TYR A 48 -1.88 -1.03 0.79
CA TYR A 48 -2.23 -0.74 2.17
C TYR A 48 -1.39 0.43 2.68
N ASP A 49 -1.66 0.87 3.91
CA ASP A 49 -1.10 2.10 4.50
C ASP A 49 -1.38 3.36 3.65
N TYR A 50 -2.55 3.40 3.01
CA TYR A 50 -3.02 4.62 2.33
C TYR A 50 -3.31 5.73 3.34
N HIS A 51 -3.93 5.35 4.46
CA HIS A 51 -4.23 6.24 5.58
C HIS A 51 -3.75 5.65 6.89
N GLY A 52 -3.34 6.53 7.81
CA GLY A 52 -2.85 6.16 9.12
C GLY A 52 -2.68 7.37 10.02
N GLN A 53 -2.14 7.15 11.23
CA GLN A 53 -2.06 8.18 12.28
C GLN A 53 -1.36 9.49 11.88
N TRP A 54 -0.59 9.50 10.79
CA TRP A 54 0.07 10.69 10.24
C TRP A 54 -0.90 11.69 9.60
N ASP A 55 -2.12 11.28 9.24
CA ASP A 55 -3.11 12.12 8.54
C ASP A 55 -3.83 13.13 9.44
N LYS A 56 -3.78 12.95 10.77
CA LYS A 56 -4.55 13.73 11.77
C LYS A 56 -6.07 13.71 11.56
N ARG A 57 -6.57 12.74 10.80
CA ARG A 57 -7.98 12.38 10.65
C ARG A 57 -8.12 10.87 10.46
N THR A 58 -9.30 10.31 10.67
CA THR A 58 -9.56 8.90 10.40
C THR A 58 -9.52 8.61 8.91
N GLY A 59 -9.03 7.43 8.54
CA GLY A 59 -8.99 6.97 7.17
C GLY A 59 -8.78 5.45 7.13
N HIS A 60 -9.29 4.79 6.09
CA HIS A 60 -9.18 3.34 5.99
C HIS A 60 -7.77 2.93 5.54
N VAL A 61 -7.15 1.90 6.15
CA VAL A 61 -5.78 1.48 5.82
C VAL A 61 -5.62 0.99 4.38
N ALA A 62 -6.65 0.35 3.83
CA ALA A 62 -6.67 -0.24 2.49
C ALA A 62 -8.05 -0.11 1.80
N PRO A 63 -8.47 1.10 1.41
CA PRO A 63 -9.76 1.31 0.76
C PRO A 63 -9.76 0.66 -0.65
N MET A 64 -10.83 -0.06 -0.99
CA MET A 64 -10.94 -0.72 -2.30
C MET A 64 -11.17 0.28 -3.43
N TYR A 65 -11.96 1.32 -3.17
CA TYR A 65 -12.36 2.35 -4.12
C TYR A 65 -12.22 3.74 -3.49
N ALA A 66 -12.16 4.77 -4.34
CA ALA A 66 -12.17 6.16 -3.89
C ALA A 66 -13.49 6.54 -3.21
N HIS A 67 -13.41 7.43 -2.24
CA HIS A 67 -14.53 8.08 -1.57
C HIS A 67 -14.67 9.54 -2.09
N PRO A 68 -15.89 10.12 -2.16
CA PRO A 68 -16.09 11.49 -2.65
C PRO A 68 -15.36 12.59 -1.87
N GLU A 69 -14.98 12.29 -0.63
CA GLU A 69 -14.29 13.22 0.29
C GLU A 69 -12.78 12.95 0.39
N ASP A 70 -12.22 12.07 -0.45
CA ASP A 70 -10.78 11.82 -0.44
C ASP A 70 -10.00 13.05 -0.92
N ASP A 71 -8.98 13.44 -0.16
CA ASP A 71 -8.03 14.48 -0.57
C ASP A 71 -7.21 14.02 -1.80
N ASP A 72 -6.90 12.72 -1.89
CA ASP A 72 -6.25 12.07 -3.03
C ASP A 72 -7.08 10.87 -3.52
N VAL A 73 -7.82 11.06 -4.62
CA VAL A 73 -8.65 10.03 -5.24
C VAL A 73 -7.86 8.85 -5.83
N THR A 74 -6.54 8.90 -5.81
CA THR A 74 -5.66 7.81 -6.25
C THR A 74 -5.31 6.84 -5.11
N PHE A 75 -5.58 7.19 -3.85
CA PHE A 75 -5.23 6.39 -2.67
C PHE A 75 -6.26 5.28 -2.41
N ASN A 76 -6.39 4.36 -3.37
CA ASN A 76 -7.22 3.17 -3.25
C ASN A 76 -6.71 2.02 -4.11
N THR A 77 -7.03 0.79 -3.70
CA THR A 77 -6.59 -0.44 -4.36
C THR A 77 -6.98 -0.51 -5.83
N ASN A 78 -8.22 -0.14 -6.17
CA ASN A 78 -8.69 -0.21 -7.54
C ASN A 78 -7.88 0.71 -8.46
N PHE A 79 -7.66 1.97 -8.09
CA PHE A 79 -6.80 2.87 -8.84
C PHE A 79 -5.38 2.30 -8.98
N THR A 80 -4.74 1.96 -7.86
CA THR A 80 -3.35 1.53 -7.79
C THR A 80 -3.05 0.36 -8.73
N ILE A 81 -3.85 -0.70 -8.70
CA ILE A 81 -3.62 -1.90 -9.52
C ILE A 81 -3.83 -1.60 -11.02
N HIS A 82 -4.84 -0.79 -11.35
CA HIS A 82 -5.05 -0.36 -12.73
C HIS A 82 -3.94 0.56 -13.22
N TYR A 83 -3.40 1.39 -12.33
CA TYR A 83 -2.30 2.29 -12.65
C TYR A 83 -1.02 1.51 -12.96
N TRP A 84 -0.63 0.57 -12.11
CA TRP A 84 0.49 -0.34 -12.39
C TRP A 84 0.36 -1.06 -13.74
N ALA A 85 -0.83 -1.58 -14.03
CA ALA A 85 -1.10 -2.21 -15.33
C ALA A 85 -0.99 -1.20 -16.49
N SER A 86 -1.49 0.03 -16.32
CA SER A 86 -1.40 1.10 -17.33
C SER A 86 0.03 1.57 -17.59
N GLN A 87 0.92 1.46 -16.61
CA GLN A 87 2.35 1.78 -16.74
C GLN A 87 3.16 0.66 -17.39
N GLY A 88 2.52 -0.46 -17.77
CA GLY A 88 3.14 -1.54 -18.53
C GLY A 88 3.46 -2.81 -17.74
N ALA A 89 2.93 -2.95 -16.51
CA ALA A 89 3.05 -4.20 -15.78
C ALA A 89 2.15 -5.30 -16.37
N ASP A 90 2.69 -6.51 -16.58
CA ASP A 90 1.88 -7.69 -16.90
C ASP A 90 0.95 -7.99 -15.73
N ARG A 91 -0.37 -7.92 -15.98
CA ARG A 91 -1.42 -8.18 -14.99
C ARG A 91 -1.26 -9.53 -14.30
N ARG A 92 -0.68 -10.54 -14.96
CA ARG A 92 -0.45 -11.87 -14.37
C ARG A 92 0.70 -11.89 -13.36
N LYS A 93 1.58 -10.89 -13.41
CA LYS A 93 2.70 -10.71 -12.47
C LYS A 93 2.34 -9.83 -11.27
N LEU A 94 1.23 -9.08 -11.31
CA LEU A 94 0.79 -8.25 -10.21
C LEU A 94 0.16 -9.09 -9.09
N VAL A 95 0.73 -9.00 -7.89
CA VAL A 95 0.22 -9.60 -6.67
C VAL A 95 -0.33 -8.49 -5.78
N LEU A 96 -1.64 -8.55 -5.49
CA LEU A 96 -2.32 -7.59 -4.63
C LEU A 96 -1.97 -7.83 -3.16
N GLY A 97 -1.35 -6.84 -2.52
CA GLY A 97 -1.13 -6.84 -1.08
C GLY A 97 -2.44 -6.72 -0.30
N MET A 98 -2.61 -7.56 0.72
CA MET A 98 -3.79 -7.60 1.59
C MET A 98 -3.33 -7.51 3.06
N PRO A 99 -3.61 -6.41 3.78
CA PRO A 99 -3.14 -6.26 5.15
C PRO A 99 -3.98 -7.12 6.10
N MET A 100 -3.30 -7.90 6.97
CA MET A 100 -3.91 -8.59 8.11
C MET A 100 -3.75 -7.77 9.40
N TYR A 101 -3.89 -6.46 9.26
CA TYR A 101 -3.76 -5.45 10.30
C TYR A 101 -4.59 -4.21 9.93
N GLY A 102 -4.80 -3.33 10.90
CA GLY A 102 -5.45 -2.04 10.73
C GLY A 102 -4.62 -0.88 11.29
N GLN A 103 -4.89 0.31 10.77
CA GLN A 103 -4.45 1.57 11.36
C GLN A 103 -5.57 2.08 12.29
N SER A 104 -5.21 2.49 13.50
CA SER A 104 -6.16 2.95 14.53
C SER A 104 -5.89 4.39 14.92
N PHE A 105 -6.92 5.06 15.46
CA PHE A 105 -6.91 6.49 15.73
C PHE A 105 -7.51 6.83 17.09
N SER A 106 -7.03 7.91 17.70
CA SER A 106 -7.69 8.56 18.84
C SER A 106 -8.43 9.82 18.36
N LEU A 107 -9.75 9.78 18.44
CA LEU A 107 -10.65 10.84 17.95
C LEU A 107 -10.50 12.12 18.78
N ALA A 108 -10.57 13.28 18.12
CA ALA A 108 -10.60 14.58 18.79
C ALA A 108 -11.92 14.81 19.56
N ASP A 109 -13.04 14.32 19.02
CA ASP A 109 -14.34 14.23 19.69
C ASP A 109 -14.90 12.82 19.51
N VAL A 110 -15.24 12.13 20.59
CA VAL A 110 -15.80 10.77 20.54
C VAL A 110 -17.17 10.70 19.85
N LYS A 111 -17.86 11.84 19.70
CA LYS A 111 -19.12 11.94 18.96
C LYS A 111 -18.93 12.05 17.45
N ASP A 112 -17.73 12.42 17.01
CA ASP A 112 -17.34 12.48 15.60
C ASP A 112 -16.46 11.28 15.29
N ASN A 113 -17.10 10.18 14.88
CA ASN A 113 -16.48 8.87 14.69
C ASN A 113 -16.67 8.31 13.26
N ASP A 114 -17.01 9.20 12.33
CA ASP A 114 -17.15 8.87 10.91
C ASP A 114 -15.77 8.78 10.21
N LEU A 115 -15.80 8.48 8.91
CA LEU A 115 -14.62 8.61 8.04
C LEU A 115 -14.20 10.08 7.96
N ASN A 116 -12.90 10.36 7.85
CA ASN A 116 -12.32 11.71 7.82
C ASN A 116 -12.52 12.55 9.11
N ALA A 117 -13.02 11.97 10.19
CA ALA A 117 -13.15 12.62 11.48
C ALA A 117 -11.78 13.07 12.05
N PRO A 118 -11.65 14.25 12.66
CA PRO A 118 -10.38 14.74 13.20
C PRO A 118 -9.81 13.85 14.32
N THR A 119 -8.49 13.66 14.34
CA THR A 119 -7.78 12.83 15.32
C THR A 119 -6.62 13.59 15.94
N TYR A 120 -6.27 13.26 17.19
CA TYR A 120 -5.09 13.84 17.86
C TYR A 120 -3.87 12.91 17.88
N GLY A 121 -4.02 11.69 17.35
CA GLY A 121 -2.93 10.73 17.21
C GLY A 121 -3.43 9.33 16.88
N GLY A 122 -2.50 8.38 16.80
CA GLY A 122 -2.83 6.96 16.64
C GLY A 122 -3.55 6.41 17.86
N GLY A 123 -4.40 5.42 17.62
CA GLY A 123 -5.12 4.68 18.65
C GLY A 123 -4.16 3.97 19.60
N GLU A 124 -4.69 3.54 20.75
CA GLU A 124 -3.87 2.86 21.76
C GLU A 124 -3.17 1.63 21.17
N ALA A 125 -1.97 1.35 21.67
CA ALA A 125 -1.19 0.23 21.21
C ALA A 125 -1.88 -1.08 21.64
N GLY A 126 -1.99 -2.03 20.71
CA GLY A 126 -2.49 -3.37 21.03
C GLY A 126 -1.55 -4.10 22.00
N GLU A 127 -2.10 -5.02 22.79
CA GLU A 127 -1.35 -5.80 23.79
C GLU A 127 -0.18 -6.57 23.17
N GLU A 128 -0.42 -7.17 22.00
CA GLU A 128 0.56 -7.98 21.27
C GLU A 128 1.43 -7.16 20.33
N THR A 129 0.84 -6.24 19.55
CA THR A 129 1.59 -5.44 18.56
C THR A 129 2.46 -4.38 19.21
N ARG A 130 2.05 -3.85 20.37
CA ARG A 130 2.75 -2.81 21.15
C ARG A 130 3.14 -1.57 20.34
N ALA A 131 2.41 -1.33 19.26
CA ALA A 131 2.62 -0.23 18.33
C ALA A 131 1.38 0.69 18.33
N ARG A 132 1.59 1.96 18.69
CA ARG A 132 0.52 2.96 18.67
C ARG A 132 0.02 3.17 17.24
N GLY A 133 -1.30 3.23 17.08
CA GLY A 133 -1.95 3.38 15.79
C GLY A 133 -1.96 2.12 14.94
N PHE A 134 -1.50 0.98 15.44
CA PHE A 134 -1.41 -0.27 14.67
C PHE A 134 -1.97 -1.45 15.47
N LEU A 135 -2.92 -2.17 14.87
CA LEU A 135 -3.53 -3.36 15.46
C LEU A 135 -3.44 -4.52 14.48
N ALA A 136 -3.10 -5.71 14.97
CA ALA A 136 -3.26 -6.94 14.20
C ALA A 136 -4.77 -7.23 14.01
N TYR A 137 -5.11 -8.16 13.12
CA TYR A 137 -6.49 -8.56 12.90
C TYR A 137 -7.17 -9.20 14.15
N TYR A 138 -6.40 -9.82 15.04
CA TYR A 138 -6.89 -10.54 16.21
C TYR A 138 -6.93 -9.69 17.48
#